data_AF-A0A1A8HI39-F1
#
_entry.id   AF-A0A1A8HI39-F1
#
_cell.length_a   1.000
_cell.length_b   1.000
_cell.length_c   1.000
_cell.angle_alpha   90.00
_cell.angle_beta   90.00
_cell.angle_gamma   90.00
#
_symmetry.space_group_name_H-M   'P 1'
#
loop_
_entity.id
_entity.type
_entity.pdbx_description
1 polymer ?
#
loop_
_entity_poly.entity_id
_entity_poly.type
_entity_poly.pdbx_seq_one_letter_code
_entity_poly.pdbx_strand_id
1 'polypeptide(L)'
;SMAAPRLEIYNRFKNFLRTHVDENGHNVFKEKISDMCKENKESLVVNYEDLAAREHVLAYFLPEAPTEMLKIFDEAAKEVVLAMYPKYDRIAHEIHVRICNLPLVEEIRSLRQLHLNQLIRTSGVVSSCTGVLPQLSMVKYNCNKCSFVLGPFFQSQNQEVKPGSCPECQSQGPFEINMEETVYQNYQRITIQESPGKVAAGRLPRSKDAILLADLVDSCKPGDEIELTGIYHNNYDGSLNTTNGFPVFATVIMANHITRRDEGVAVAELTDEDIKAIVALSKDERIGERIFASMAPSIYGHEDIKRALALSLFGGESKNPGGKHKVRGDINVLLCGDPGTAKSQFLKYVEKVASRAVFTTG
;
A
#
# COMPACT_ATOMS: atom_id res chain seq x y z
N SER A 1 5.09 -4.27 35.55
CA SER A 1 5.27 -5.26 34.47
C SER A 1 4.21 -5.01 33.40
N MET A 2 4.60 -4.80 32.14
CA MET A 2 3.66 -4.49 31.03
C MET A 2 3.11 -5.74 30.30
N ALA A 3 3.34 -6.95 30.84
CA ALA A 3 2.92 -8.19 30.21
C ALA A 3 1.39 -8.38 30.19
N ALA A 4 0.68 -7.96 31.25
CA ALA A 4 -0.77 -8.09 31.32
C ALA A 4 -1.50 -7.20 30.29
N PRO A 5 -1.17 -5.90 30.13
CA PRO A 5 -1.72 -5.09 29.04
C PRO A 5 -1.46 -5.67 27.65
N ARG A 6 -0.24 -6.16 27.39
CA ARG A 6 0.09 -6.79 26.10
C ARG A 6 -0.82 -7.99 25.81
N LEU A 7 -1.05 -8.86 26.80
CA LEU A 7 -1.91 -10.04 26.64
C LEU A 7 -3.38 -9.65 26.42
N GLU A 8 -3.86 -8.62 27.11
CA GLU A 8 -5.22 -8.11 26.92
C GLU A 8 -5.42 -7.57 25.50
N ILE A 9 -4.47 -6.76 25.00
CA ILE A 9 -4.49 -6.24 23.63
C ILE A 9 -4.49 -7.38 22.60
N TYR A 10 -3.63 -8.38 22.80
CA TYR A 10 -3.57 -9.57 21.97
C TYR A 10 -4.91 -10.31 21.89
N ASN A 11 -5.55 -10.56 23.05
CA ASN A 11 -6.83 -11.25 23.11
C ASN A 11 -7.95 -10.45 22.44
N ARG A 12 -7.96 -9.12 22.59
CA ARG A 12 -8.95 -8.26 21.94
C ARG A 12 -8.80 -8.24 20.43
N PHE A 13 -7.58 -8.16 19.89
CA PHE A 13 -7.37 -8.27 18.43
C PHE A 13 -7.87 -9.61 17.89
N LYS A 14 -7.62 -10.72 18.61
CA LYS A 14 -8.13 -12.03 18.21
C LYS A 14 -9.66 -12.10 18.24
N ASN A 15 -10.28 -11.53 19.27
CA ASN A 15 -11.73 -11.50 19.38
C ASN A 15 -12.32 -10.65 18.24
N PHE A 16 -11.74 -9.47 17.97
CA PHE A 16 -12.13 -8.62 16.85
C PHE A 16 -12.11 -9.37 15.51
N LEU A 17 -11.01 -10.05 15.17
CA LEU A 17 -10.91 -10.83 13.93
C LEU A 17 -11.92 -12.00 13.85
N ARG A 18 -12.40 -12.53 14.99
CA ARG A 18 -13.33 -13.66 15.03
C ARG A 18 -14.79 -13.25 15.07
N THR A 19 -15.12 -12.13 15.70
CA THR A 19 -16.51 -11.76 16.01
C THR A 19 -17.03 -10.58 15.21
N HIS A 20 -16.16 -9.84 14.51
CA HIS A 20 -16.62 -8.71 13.70
C HIS A 20 -17.51 -9.21 12.56
N VAL A 21 -18.68 -8.60 12.47
CA VAL A 21 -19.66 -8.84 11.42
C VAL A 21 -20.07 -7.51 10.80
N ASP A 22 -20.25 -7.54 9.49
CA ASP A 22 -20.79 -6.44 8.69
C ASP A 22 -22.25 -6.13 9.01
N GLU A 23 -22.77 -5.05 8.44
CA GLU A 23 -24.18 -4.65 8.50
C GLU A 23 -25.13 -5.78 8.05
N ASN A 24 -24.66 -6.66 7.15
CA ASN A 24 -25.39 -7.82 6.64
C ASN A 24 -25.24 -9.10 7.51
N GLY A 25 -24.50 -9.04 8.62
CA GLY A 25 -24.28 -10.17 9.53
C GLY A 25 -23.24 -11.18 9.07
N HIS A 26 -22.50 -10.92 7.99
CA HIS A 26 -21.40 -11.75 7.50
C HIS A 26 -20.09 -11.44 8.23
N ASN A 27 -19.28 -12.46 8.48
CA ASN A 27 -17.97 -12.30 9.10
C ASN A 27 -16.92 -11.96 8.03
N VAL A 28 -16.64 -10.67 7.90
CA VAL A 28 -15.72 -10.09 6.91
C VAL A 28 -14.33 -10.69 6.96
N PHE A 29 -13.77 -10.80 8.16
CA PHE A 29 -12.39 -11.26 8.32
C PHE A 29 -12.23 -12.74 8.03
N LYS A 30 -13.27 -13.54 8.25
CA LYS A 30 -13.26 -14.95 7.84
C LYS A 30 -13.14 -15.10 6.33
N GLU A 31 -13.87 -14.30 5.55
CA GLU A 31 -13.80 -14.30 4.09
C GLU A 31 -12.47 -13.71 3.60
N LYS A 32 -12.05 -12.55 4.12
CA LYS A 32 -10.76 -11.94 3.80
C LYS A 32 -9.57 -12.86 4.08
N ILE A 33 -9.57 -13.56 5.22
CA ILE A 33 -8.54 -14.56 5.54
C ILE A 33 -8.60 -15.73 4.55
N SER A 34 -9.80 -16.20 4.20
CA SER A 34 -9.94 -17.28 3.22
C SER A 34 -9.37 -16.88 1.86
N ASP A 35 -9.65 -15.67 1.39
CA ASP A 35 -9.17 -15.19 0.08
C ASP A 35 -7.66 -14.93 0.08
N MET A 36 -7.14 -14.33 1.16
CA MET A 36 -5.70 -14.20 1.39
C MET A 36 -4.98 -15.55 1.31
N CYS A 37 -5.51 -16.58 1.99
CA CYS A 37 -4.93 -17.92 2.00
C CYS A 37 -5.07 -18.65 0.65
N LYS A 38 -6.13 -18.41 -0.13
CA LYS A 38 -6.27 -18.97 -1.49
C LYS A 38 -5.20 -18.43 -2.43
N GLU A 39 -4.85 -17.16 -2.28
CA GLU A 39 -3.85 -16.48 -3.11
C GLU A 39 -2.42 -16.60 -2.56
N ASN A 40 -2.21 -17.32 -1.45
CA ASN A 40 -0.92 -17.46 -0.76
C ASN A 40 -0.28 -16.11 -0.37
N LYS A 41 -1.11 -15.13 0.00
CA LYS A 41 -0.66 -13.81 0.45
C LYS A 41 -0.29 -13.81 1.94
N GLU A 42 0.62 -12.95 2.33
CA GLU A 42 1.03 -12.74 3.73
C GLU A 42 0.44 -11.47 4.36
N SER A 43 -0.32 -10.67 3.59
CA SER A 43 -0.95 -9.45 4.07
C SER A 43 -2.44 -9.57 4.33
N LEU A 44 -2.86 -9.16 5.52
CA LEU A 44 -4.26 -9.06 5.92
C LEU A 44 -4.66 -7.58 6.03
N VAL A 45 -5.59 -7.13 5.17
CA VAL A 45 -6.08 -5.75 5.19
C VAL A 45 -7.19 -5.57 6.22
N VAL A 46 -7.01 -4.60 7.13
CA VAL A 46 -7.95 -4.25 8.19
C VAL A 46 -8.35 -2.79 8.05
N ASN A 47 -9.66 -2.53 7.99
CA ASN A 47 -10.20 -1.19 7.97
C ASN A 47 -10.16 -0.61 9.39
N TYR A 48 -9.62 0.61 9.51
CA TYR A 48 -9.54 1.32 10.78
C TYR A 48 -10.93 1.69 11.33
N GLU A 49 -11.89 1.99 10.45
CA GLU A 49 -13.26 2.36 10.87
C GLU A 49 -13.97 1.19 11.58
N ASP A 50 -13.81 -0.03 11.05
CA ASP A 50 -14.34 -1.26 11.64
C ASP A 50 -13.74 -1.52 13.03
N LEU A 51 -12.43 -1.27 13.17
CA LEU A 51 -11.73 -1.39 14.44
C LEU A 51 -12.24 -0.35 15.44
N ALA A 52 -12.43 0.90 15.01
CA ALA A 52 -12.94 1.97 15.84
C ALA A 52 -14.39 1.72 16.30
N ALA A 53 -15.22 1.13 15.44
CA ALA A 53 -16.62 0.82 15.76
C ALA A 53 -16.76 -0.27 16.82
N ARG A 54 -15.90 -1.29 16.82
CA ARG A 54 -15.95 -2.40 17.80
C ARG A 54 -15.08 -2.13 19.04
N GLU A 55 -13.84 -1.71 18.85
CA GLU A 55 -12.82 -1.58 19.89
C GLU A 55 -12.15 -0.20 19.83
N HIS A 56 -12.90 0.83 20.25
CA HIS A 56 -12.43 2.22 20.29
C HIS A 56 -11.11 2.42 21.06
N VAL A 57 -10.85 1.60 22.08
CA VAL A 57 -9.61 1.66 22.87
C VAL A 57 -8.39 1.29 22.01
N LEU A 58 -8.49 0.21 21.23
CA LEU A 58 -7.41 -0.23 20.35
C LEU A 58 -7.20 0.76 19.20
N ALA A 59 -8.29 1.29 18.65
CA ALA A 59 -8.22 2.33 17.63
C ALA A 59 -7.51 3.58 18.15
N TYR A 60 -7.72 3.98 19.42
CA TYR A 60 -7.00 5.11 20.01
C TYR A 60 -5.49 4.85 20.19
N PHE A 61 -5.09 3.66 20.63
CA PHE A 61 -3.67 3.35 20.86
C PHE A 61 -2.88 3.07 19.57
N LEU A 62 -3.56 2.62 18.50
CA LEU A 62 -2.90 2.21 17.26
C LEU A 62 -2.13 3.37 16.59
N PRO A 63 -2.66 4.60 16.44
CA PRO A 63 -1.89 5.73 15.90
C PRO A 63 -0.79 6.25 16.81
N GLU A 64 -0.95 6.13 18.13
CA GLU A 64 0.01 6.65 19.12
C GLU A 64 1.24 5.74 19.30
N ALA A 65 1.06 4.42 19.24
CA ALA A 65 2.14 3.44 19.39
C ALA A 65 2.08 2.31 18.34
N PRO A 66 2.11 2.64 17.04
CA PRO A 66 1.87 1.67 15.96
C PRO A 66 2.90 0.54 15.92
N THR A 67 4.17 0.82 16.20
CA THR A 67 5.25 -0.17 16.11
C THR A 67 5.01 -1.36 17.02
N GLU A 68 4.52 -1.13 18.24
CA GLU A 68 4.25 -2.21 19.19
C GLU A 68 2.84 -2.82 18.98
N MET A 69 1.87 -1.98 18.61
CA MET A 69 0.50 -2.44 18.33
C MET A 69 0.45 -3.36 17.11
N LEU A 70 1.11 -3.01 16.01
CA LEU A 70 1.15 -3.83 14.79
C LEU A 70 1.86 -5.16 15.04
N LYS A 71 2.95 -5.20 15.81
CA LYS A 71 3.61 -6.48 16.19
C LYS A 71 2.65 -7.41 16.93
N ILE A 72 1.90 -6.89 17.90
CA ILE A 72 0.92 -7.69 18.66
C ILE A 72 -0.23 -8.13 17.74
N PHE A 73 -0.62 -7.28 16.79
CA PHE A 73 -1.68 -7.59 15.84
C PHE A 73 -1.25 -8.66 14.82
N ASP A 74 -0.03 -8.61 14.32
CA ASP A 74 0.57 -9.62 13.43
C ASP A 74 0.60 -11.00 14.13
N GLU A 75 1.03 -11.05 15.40
CA GLU A 75 0.99 -12.28 16.21
C GLU A 75 -0.45 -12.82 16.35
N ALA A 76 -1.41 -11.94 16.65
CA ALA A 76 -2.82 -12.30 16.81
C ALA A 76 -3.44 -12.80 15.50
N ALA A 77 -3.14 -12.14 14.38
CA ALA A 77 -3.58 -12.53 13.05
C ALA A 77 -3.00 -13.88 12.65
N LYS A 78 -1.70 -14.12 12.90
CA LYS A 78 -1.05 -15.40 12.66
C LYS A 78 -1.75 -16.54 13.39
N GLU A 79 -2.09 -16.39 14.66
CA GLU A 79 -2.79 -17.45 15.41
C GLU A 79 -4.20 -17.71 14.85
N VAL A 80 -4.94 -16.67 14.48
CA VAL A 80 -6.28 -16.82 13.89
C VAL A 80 -6.22 -17.53 12.54
N VAL A 81 -5.25 -17.18 11.69
CA VAL A 81 -5.06 -17.82 10.38
C VAL A 81 -4.63 -19.27 10.54
N LEU A 82 -3.69 -19.59 11.44
CA LEU A 82 -3.28 -20.97 11.70
C LEU A 82 -4.38 -21.82 12.34
N ALA A 83 -5.29 -21.21 13.11
CA ALA A 83 -6.47 -21.91 13.61
C ALA A 83 -7.44 -22.30 12.48
N MET A 84 -7.56 -21.49 11.43
CA MET A 84 -8.37 -21.81 10.24
C MET A 84 -7.63 -22.74 9.26
N TYR A 85 -6.34 -22.52 9.07
CA TYR A 85 -5.46 -23.23 8.13
C TYR A 85 -4.16 -23.68 8.83
N PRO A 86 -4.16 -24.84 9.52
CA PRO A 86 -3.01 -25.27 10.33
C PRO A 86 -1.70 -25.50 9.55
N LYS A 87 -1.77 -25.68 8.23
CA LYS A 87 -0.59 -25.91 7.37
C LYS A 87 -0.04 -24.63 6.72
N TYR A 88 -0.64 -23.47 6.99
CA TYR A 88 -0.26 -22.22 6.34
C TYR A 88 1.15 -21.74 6.72
N ASP A 89 1.68 -22.16 7.87
CA ASP A 89 3.05 -21.85 8.33
C ASP A 89 4.15 -22.35 7.37
N ARG A 90 3.83 -23.25 6.42
CA ARG A 90 4.74 -23.69 5.37
C ARG A 90 4.81 -22.76 4.16
N ILE A 91 3.82 -21.87 4.02
CA ILE A 91 3.68 -20.94 2.90
C ILE A 91 4.21 -19.58 3.32
N ALA A 92 3.65 -19.03 4.40
CA ALA A 92 4.06 -17.76 4.97
C ALA A 92 4.36 -17.95 6.46
N HIS A 93 5.58 -17.61 6.85
CA HIS A 93 6.03 -17.69 8.25
C HIS A 93 5.51 -16.51 9.09
N GLU A 94 5.23 -15.38 8.47
CA GLU A 94 4.73 -14.17 9.12
C GLU A 94 3.46 -13.70 8.40
N ILE A 95 2.60 -13.00 9.14
CA ILE A 95 1.40 -12.37 8.58
C ILE A 95 1.44 -10.91 9.01
N HIS A 96 1.34 -10.01 8.04
CA HIS A 96 1.41 -8.58 8.26
C HIS A 96 0.03 -7.95 8.14
N VAL A 97 -0.38 -7.23 9.18
CA VAL A 97 -1.66 -6.51 9.20
C VAL A 97 -1.49 -5.14 8.56
N ARG A 98 -2.24 -4.92 7.48
CA ARG A 98 -2.22 -3.71 6.67
C ARG A 98 -3.42 -2.84 7.04
N ILE A 99 -3.18 -1.66 7.62
CA ILE A 99 -4.26 -0.77 8.06
C ILE A 99 -4.68 0.14 6.90
N CYS A 100 -5.94 0.05 6.49
CA CYS A 100 -6.54 0.96 5.51
C CYS A 100 -7.49 1.98 6.17
N ASN A 101 -7.83 3.02 5.42
CA ASN A 101 -8.82 4.04 5.79
C ASN A 101 -8.61 4.73 7.14
N LEU A 102 -7.37 5.16 7.43
CA LEU A 102 -7.14 6.08 8.55
C LEU A 102 -7.92 7.39 8.32
N PRO A 103 -8.69 7.90 9.30
CA PRO A 103 -9.63 9.00 9.09
C PRO A 103 -8.95 10.34 8.75
N LEU A 104 -7.72 10.54 9.25
CA LEU A 104 -6.95 11.75 8.99
C LEU A 104 -6.00 11.54 7.81
N VAL A 105 -6.15 12.34 6.76
CA VAL A 105 -5.20 12.42 5.65
C VAL A 105 -4.36 13.67 5.82
N GLU A 106 -3.05 13.49 5.97
CA GLU A 106 -2.09 14.57 6.09
C GLU A 106 -1.37 14.88 4.77
N GLU A 107 -0.96 16.13 4.63
CA GLU A 107 -0.11 16.56 3.52
C GLU A 107 1.36 16.32 3.86
N ILE A 108 2.18 15.97 2.86
CA ILE A 108 3.61 15.73 3.06
C ILE A 108 4.31 16.97 3.69
N ARG A 109 3.83 18.17 3.37
CA ARG A 109 4.31 19.43 3.95
C ARG A 109 3.77 19.74 5.35
N SER A 110 2.68 19.12 5.81
CA SER A 110 2.19 19.30 7.19
C SER A 110 2.95 18.46 8.21
N LEU A 111 3.71 17.44 7.76
CA LEU A 111 4.51 16.60 8.65
C LEU A 111 5.53 17.41 9.46
N ARG A 112 5.41 17.30 10.78
CA ARG A 112 6.24 17.96 11.82
C ARG A 112 6.67 16.95 12.88
N GLN A 113 7.49 17.41 13.83
CA GLN A 113 7.97 16.64 14.98
C GLN A 113 6.86 15.96 15.81
N LEU A 114 5.64 16.51 15.81
CA LEU A 114 4.51 15.93 16.56
C LEU A 114 4.17 14.51 16.08
N HIS A 115 4.33 14.25 14.79
CA HIS A 115 3.97 12.98 14.16
C HIS A 115 5.06 11.91 14.32
N LEU A 116 6.18 12.22 14.98
CA LEU A 116 7.28 11.26 15.13
C LEU A 116 6.82 10.01 15.86
N ASN A 117 7.10 8.86 15.26
CA ASN A 117 6.72 7.52 15.69
C ASN A 117 5.20 7.26 15.75
N GLN A 118 4.39 8.13 15.15
CA GLN A 118 2.94 7.94 15.02
C GLN A 118 2.57 7.37 13.64
N LEU A 119 1.39 6.76 13.57
CA LEU A 119 0.82 6.27 12.31
C LEU A 119 0.19 7.44 11.56
N ILE A 120 0.66 7.67 10.34
CA ILE A 120 0.18 8.72 9.46
C ILE A 120 -0.40 8.12 8.17
N ARG A 121 -1.37 8.81 7.59
CA ARG A 121 -1.85 8.57 6.23
C ARG A 121 -1.58 9.80 5.39
N THR A 122 -0.91 9.64 4.26
CA THR A 122 -0.54 10.74 3.36
C THR A 122 -0.82 10.36 1.91
N SER A 123 -0.93 11.34 1.03
CA SER A 123 -1.10 11.11 -0.42
C SER A 123 -0.06 11.86 -1.22
N GLY A 124 0.36 11.28 -2.34
CA GLY A 124 1.33 11.89 -3.24
C GLY A 124 1.64 11.00 -4.44
N VAL A 125 2.51 11.51 -5.32
CA VAL A 125 2.96 10.83 -6.53
C VAL A 125 4.34 10.24 -6.27
N VAL A 126 4.57 8.99 -6.69
CA VAL A 126 5.88 8.35 -6.60
C VAL A 126 6.81 8.98 -7.63
N SER A 127 7.87 9.67 -7.21
CA SER A 127 8.83 10.29 -8.12
C SER A 127 9.94 9.33 -8.55
N SER A 128 10.37 8.46 -7.64
CA SER A 128 11.47 7.52 -7.87
C SER A 128 11.30 6.27 -7.01
N CYS A 129 11.79 5.15 -7.51
CA CYS A 129 11.86 3.88 -6.80
C CYS A 129 13.24 3.26 -7.01
N THR A 130 13.83 2.70 -5.96
CA THR A 130 14.99 1.82 -6.12
C THR A 130 14.57 0.47 -6.68
N GLY A 131 15.52 -0.32 -7.17
CA GLY A 131 15.30 -1.75 -7.35
C GLY A 131 15.00 -2.45 -6.01
N VAL A 132 14.48 -3.66 -6.08
CA VAL A 132 14.27 -4.52 -4.90
C VAL A 132 15.63 -5.09 -4.47
N LEU A 133 16.01 -4.82 -3.23
CA LEU A 133 17.27 -5.26 -2.64
C LEU A 133 16.98 -6.18 -1.44
N PRO A 134 17.77 -7.24 -1.21
CA PRO A 134 17.66 -8.03 0.00
C PRO A 134 18.30 -7.28 1.18
N GLN A 135 17.52 -7.08 2.24
CA GLN A 135 17.99 -6.55 3.53
C GLN A 135 18.08 -7.69 4.55
N LEU A 136 19.04 -7.60 5.46
CA LEU A 136 19.18 -8.51 6.58
C LEU A 136 18.03 -8.29 7.59
N SER A 137 17.28 -9.33 7.93
CA SER A 137 16.23 -9.28 8.97
C SER A 137 16.75 -9.88 10.28
N MET A 138 17.11 -11.16 10.26
CA MET A 138 17.71 -11.87 11.39
C MET A 138 19.09 -12.35 10.96
N VAL A 139 20.13 -11.79 11.58
CA VAL A 139 21.53 -12.10 11.26
C VAL A 139 22.12 -13.02 12.30
N LYS A 140 22.87 -14.03 11.85
CA LYS A 140 23.79 -14.77 12.67
C LYS A 140 25.23 -14.51 12.21
N TYR A 141 26.16 -14.57 13.15
CA TYR A 141 27.57 -14.33 12.87
C TYR A 141 28.41 -15.54 13.24
N ASN A 142 29.42 -15.87 12.45
CA ASN A 142 30.41 -16.88 12.79
C ASN A 142 31.61 -16.22 13.46
N CYS A 143 32.06 -16.78 14.58
CA CYS A 143 33.29 -16.35 15.22
C CYS A 143 34.50 -17.02 14.56
N ASN A 144 35.38 -16.24 13.92
CA ASN A 144 36.54 -16.78 13.19
C ASN A 144 37.56 -17.52 14.08
N LYS A 145 37.53 -17.30 15.40
CA LYS A 145 38.49 -17.95 16.33
C LYS A 145 38.06 -19.33 16.82
N CYS A 146 36.75 -19.57 16.96
CA CYS A 146 36.21 -20.80 17.54
C CYS A 146 35.15 -21.48 16.66
N SER A 147 34.82 -20.89 15.50
CA SER A 147 33.77 -21.34 14.58
C SER A 147 32.37 -21.46 15.20
N PHE A 148 32.14 -20.84 16.36
CA PHE A 148 30.84 -20.80 17.01
C PHE A 148 29.91 -19.79 16.32
N VAL A 149 28.63 -20.16 16.15
CA VAL A 149 27.59 -19.32 15.56
C VAL A 149 26.93 -18.46 16.65
N LEU A 150 27.04 -17.15 16.51
CA LEU A 150 26.49 -16.11 17.37
C LEU A 150 25.14 -15.63 16.84
N GLY A 151 24.21 -15.37 17.75
CA GLY A 151 22.90 -14.81 17.44
C GLY A 151 21.77 -15.67 18.02
N PRO A 152 20.52 -15.40 17.62
CA PRO A 152 20.09 -14.49 16.54
C PRO A 152 20.14 -13.00 16.94
N PHE A 153 20.52 -12.13 15.99
CA PHE A 153 20.41 -10.67 16.12
C PHE A 153 19.39 -10.12 15.11
N PHE A 154 18.35 -9.46 15.60
CA PHE A 154 17.39 -8.78 14.74
C PHE A 154 17.92 -7.40 14.35
N GLN A 155 18.00 -7.15 13.05
CA GLN A 155 18.46 -5.87 12.53
C GLN A 155 17.27 -4.91 12.46
N SER A 156 17.45 -3.73 13.06
CA SER A 156 16.52 -2.61 12.87
C SER A 156 16.99 -1.77 11.69
N GLN A 157 16.07 -1.05 11.03
CA GLN A 157 16.43 -0.19 9.88
C GLN A 157 17.47 0.90 10.20
N ASN A 158 17.64 1.22 11.49
CA ASN A 158 18.34 2.40 11.95
C ASN A 158 19.74 2.13 12.52
N GLN A 159 20.02 0.88 12.89
CA GLN A 159 21.27 0.55 13.53
C GLN A 159 21.66 -0.89 13.21
N GLU A 160 22.88 -1.05 12.71
CA GLU A 160 23.50 -2.35 12.55
C GLU A 160 23.86 -2.89 13.95
N VAL A 161 23.16 -3.94 14.39
CA VAL A 161 23.44 -4.64 15.63
C VAL A 161 24.56 -5.63 15.37
N LYS A 162 25.72 -5.41 15.97
CA LYS A 162 26.88 -6.31 15.90
C LYS A 162 27.07 -7.06 17.23
N PRO A 163 27.52 -8.33 17.20
CA PRO A 163 27.91 -9.03 18.41
C PRO A 163 29.06 -8.31 19.11
N GLY A 164 28.97 -8.16 20.43
CA GLY A 164 30.02 -7.55 21.25
C GLY A 164 31.16 -8.51 21.57
N SER A 165 30.85 -9.67 22.14
CA SER A 165 31.83 -10.72 22.46
C SER A 165 31.25 -12.10 22.18
N CYS A 166 32.13 -13.05 21.84
CA CYS A 166 31.75 -14.44 21.69
C CYS A 166 31.50 -15.09 23.08
N PRO A 167 30.36 -15.74 23.32
CA PRO A 167 30.09 -16.44 24.59
C PRO A 167 31.08 -17.57 24.88
N GLU A 168 31.59 -18.26 23.85
CA GLU A 168 32.48 -19.41 23.99
C GLU A 168 33.94 -18.99 24.23
N CYS A 169 34.51 -18.16 23.35
CA CYS A 169 35.94 -17.84 23.40
C CYS A 169 36.23 -16.44 23.97
N GLN A 170 35.20 -15.69 24.39
CA GLN A 170 35.29 -14.32 24.93
C GLN A 170 36.02 -13.32 24.03
N SER A 171 36.27 -13.67 22.77
CA SER A 171 36.91 -12.79 21.82
C SER A 171 35.94 -11.70 21.35
N GLN A 172 36.46 -10.50 21.11
CA GLN A 172 35.70 -9.35 20.60
C GLN A 172 35.65 -9.29 19.07
N GLY A 173 35.93 -10.42 18.40
CA GLY A 173 35.97 -10.51 16.94
C GLY A 173 37.34 -10.91 16.38
N PRO A 174 37.48 -10.98 15.05
CA PRO A 174 36.48 -10.62 14.04
C PRO A 174 35.32 -11.61 13.93
N PHE A 175 34.15 -11.09 13.54
CA PHE A 175 32.92 -11.85 13.31
C PHE A 175 32.49 -11.68 11.86
N GLU A 176 32.16 -12.77 11.19
CA GLU A 176 31.67 -12.76 9.80
C GLU A 176 30.20 -13.15 9.74
N ILE A 177 29.44 -12.64 8.78
CA ILE A 177 28.02 -12.98 8.65
C ILE A 177 27.89 -14.42 8.19
N ASN A 178 27.11 -15.21 8.90
CA ASN A 178 26.74 -16.55 8.48
C ASN A 178 25.65 -16.45 7.40
N MET A 179 26.04 -16.63 6.14
CA MET A 179 25.11 -16.54 5.00
C MET A 179 24.08 -17.69 4.95
N GLU A 180 24.31 -18.81 5.64
CA GLU A 180 23.44 -19.99 5.59
C GLU A 180 22.23 -19.87 6.53
N GLU A 181 22.45 -19.35 7.74
CA GLU A 181 21.41 -19.25 8.77
C GLU A 181 20.79 -17.83 8.91
N THR A 182 21.23 -16.89 8.09
CA THR A 182 20.72 -15.51 8.10
C THR A 182 19.47 -15.40 7.24
N VAL A 183 18.44 -14.77 7.78
CA VAL A 183 17.17 -14.54 7.08
C VAL A 183 17.17 -13.15 6.45
N TYR A 184 16.89 -13.10 5.16
CA TYR A 184 16.77 -11.89 4.36
C TYR A 184 15.30 -11.51 4.19
N GLN A 185 15.04 -10.21 4.04
CA GLN A 185 13.75 -9.64 3.70
C GLN A 185 13.90 -8.70 2.50
N ASN A 186 12.84 -8.54 1.70
CA ASN A 186 12.86 -7.59 0.60
C ASN A 186 12.80 -6.16 1.13
N TYR A 187 13.59 -5.28 0.52
CA TYR A 187 13.66 -3.87 0.82
C TYR A 187 13.57 -3.06 -0.47
N GLN A 188 12.75 -2.01 -0.44
CA GLN A 188 12.68 -1.03 -1.50
C GLN A 188 12.49 0.36 -0.90
N ARG A 189 13.20 1.35 -1.45
CA ARG A 189 13.00 2.75 -1.07
C ARG A 189 12.32 3.50 -2.21
N ILE A 190 11.28 4.23 -1.88
CA ILE A 190 10.56 5.12 -2.80
C ILE A 190 10.64 6.56 -2.30
N THR A 191 10.59 7.51 -3.22
CA THR A 191 10.40 8.93 -2.87
C THR A 191 9.00 9.34 -3.32
N ILE A 192 8.20 9.79 -2.36
CA ILE A 192 6.85 10.31 -2.58
C ILE A 192 6.89 11.84 -2.60
N GLN A 193 6.24 12.43 -3.59
CA GLN A 193 6.18 13.87 -3.81
C GLN A 193 4.73 14.36 -3.75
N GLU A 194 4.51 15.60 -3.32
CA GLU A 194 3.17 16.20 -3.34
C GLU A 194 2.56 16.20 -4.75
N SER A 195 1.28 15.84 -4.85
CA SER A 195 0.55 15.88 -6.12
C SER A 195 0.53 17.32 -6.67
N PRO A 196 0.94 17.56 -7.94
CA PRO A 196 1.05 18.92 -8.49
C PRO A 196 -0.24 19.74 -8.37
N GLY A 197 -1.41 19.11 -8.46
CA GLY A 197 -2.71 19.78 -8.33
C GLY A 197 -3.05 20.30 -6.93
N LYS A 198 -2.41 19.79 -5.87
CA LYS A 198 -2.61 20.26 -4.48
C LYS A 198 -1.57 21.32 -4.06
N VAL A 199 -0.52 21.52 -4.85
CA VAL A 199 0.56 22.46 -4.52
C VAL A 199 0.13 23.88 -4.84
N ALA A 200 0.15 24.75 -3.83
CA ALA A 200 -0.11 26.18 -4.01
C ALA A 200 0.79 26.79 -5.10
N ALA A 201 0.18 27.60 -5.99
CA ALA A 201 0.86 28.21 -7.12
C ALA A 201 2.13 28.96 -6.69
N GLY A 202 3.22 28.72 -7.40
CA GLY A 202 4.53 29.35 -7.16
C GLY A 202 5.35 28.74 -6.01
N ARG A 203 4.87 27.69 -5.32
CA ARG A 203 5.66 26.96 -4.34
C ARG A 203 6.26 25.68 -4.92
N LEU A 204 7.46 25.34 -4.46
CA LEU A 204 8.11 24.09 -4.80
C LEU A 204 7.42 22.92 -4.06
N PRO A 205 7.11 21.82 -4.76
CA PRO A 205 6.58 20.61 -4.14
C PRO A 205 7.63 20.01 -3.19
N ARG A 206 7.17 19.51 -2.04
CA ARG A 206 8.02 18.76 -1.12
C ARG A 206 7.95 17.27 -1.40
N SER A 207 9.01 16.57 -1.03
CA SER A 207 9.11 15.12 -1.09
C SER A 207 9.56 14.53 0.23
N LYS A 208 9.23 13.25 0.41
CA LYS A 208 9.69 12.41 1.52
C LYS A 208 10.04 11.02 1.02
N ASP A 209 10.99 10.38 1.68
CA ASP A 209 11.31 8.99 1.41
C ASP A 209 10.40 8.07 2.23
N ALA A 210 9.99 6.98 1.61
CA ALA A 210 9.29 5.89 2.26
C ALA A 210 10.00 4.56 1.99
N ILE A 211 9.98 3.67 2.98
CA ILE A 211 10.57 2.34 2.90
C ILE A 211 9.45 1.31 2.83
N LEU A 212 9.52 0.46 1.80
CA LEU A 212 8.65 -0.68 1.58
C LEU A 212 9.40 -1.95 1.96
N LEU A 213 8.72 -2.84 2.69
CA LEU A 213 9.25 -4.12 3.14
C LEU A 213 8.36 -5.26 2.69
N ALA A 214 8.92 -6.48 2.67
CA ALA A 214 8.19 -7.73 2.45
C ALA A 214 7.32 -7.70 1.18
N ASP A 215 6.01 -7.90 1.31
CA ASP A 215 5.01 -7.91 0.22
C ASP A 215 4.72 -6.53 -0.39
N LEU A 216 5.12 -5.43 0.24
CA LEU A 216 4.86 -4.08 -0.28
C LEU A 216 5.82 -3.67 -1.41
N VAL A 217 6.91 -4.41 -1.61
CA VAL A 217 7.86 -4.11 -2.70
C VAL A 217 7.21 -4.31 -4.07
N ASP A 218 7.60 -3.49 -5.03
CA ASP A 218 7.05 -3.46 -6.41
C ASP A 218 5.54 -3.16 -6.50
N SER A 219 4.92 -2.68 -5.41
CA SER A 219 3.51 -2.29 -5.39
C SER A 219 3.20 -1.03 -6.19
N CYS A 220 4.18 -0.13 -6.34
CA CYS A 220 4.04 1.16 -7.00
C CYS A 220 5.15 1.43 -8.00
N LYS A 221 4.84 2.19 -9.05
CA LYS A 221 5.77 2.61 -10.10
C LYS A 221 5.94 4.13 -10.09
N PRO A 222 7.07 4.66 -10.59
CA PRO A 222 7.24 6.10 -10.75
C PRO A 222 6.13 6.68 -11.63
N GLY A 223 5.49 7.73 -11.16
CA GLY A 223 4.33 8.38 -11.77
C GLY A 223 2.97 7.97 -11.18
N ASP A 224 2.91 6.87 -10.41
CA ASP A 224 1.66 6.45 -9.77
C ASP A 224 1.27 7.42 -8.64
N GLU A 225 -0.01 7.80 -8.59
CA GLU A 225 -0.57 8.49 -7.42
C GLU A 225 -1.00 7.46 -6.36
N ILE A 226 -0.43 7.59 -5.17
CA ILE A 226 -0.62 6.64 -4.07
C ILE A 226 -1.10 7.34 -2.81
N GLU A 227 -1.84 6.58 -2.01
CA GLU A 227 -2.10 6.85 -0.61
C GLU A 227 -1.28 5.88 0.23
N LEU A 228 -0.45 6.45 1.10
CA LEU A 228 0.49 5.73 1.95
C LEU A 228 0.05 5.87 3.39
N THR A 229 -0.22 4.75 4.03
CA THR A 229 -0.35 4.65 5.49
C THR A 229 0.94 4.06 6.04
N GLY A 230 1.56 4.71 7.01
CA GLY A 230 2.85 4.28 7.53
C GLY A 230 3.27 5.01 8.80
N ILE A 231 4.36 4.58 9.40
CA ILE A 231 4.90 5.15 10.63
C ILE A 231 5.92 6.22 10.26
N TYR A 232 5.74 7.44 10.77
CA TYR A 232 6.70 8.53 10.52
C TYR A 232 7.90 8.38 11.44
N HIS A 233 8.98 7.79 10.92
CA HIS A 233 10.16 7.46 11.70
C HIS A 233 11.30 8.45 11.46
N ASN A 234 12.21 8.56 12.43
CA ASN A 234 13.43 9.34 12.30
C ASN A 234 14.66 8.44 12.37
N ASN A 235 15.66 8.76 11.55
CA ASN A 235 16.94 8.08 11.53
C ASN A 235 18.02 9.08 11.91
N TYR A 236 18.93 8.65 12.78
CA TYR A 236 20.13 9.42 13.07
C TYR A 236 21.11 9.26 11.92
N ASP A 237 21.40 10.36 11.24
CA ASP A 237 22.41 10.40 10.19
C ASP A 237 23.53 11.36 10.63
N GLY A 238 24.71 10.80 10.88
CA GLY A 238 25.87 11.59 11.28
C GLY A 238 26.33 12.58 10.21
N SER A 239 26.02 12.33 8.93
CA SER A 239 26.43 13.20 7.82
C SER A 239 25.65 14.52 7.78
N LEU A 240 24.36 14.49 8.11
CA LEU A 240 23.50 15.67 8.19
C LEU A 240 23.95 16.65 9.28
N ASN A 241 24.56 16.14 10.35
CA ASN A 241 25.07 16.97 11.43
C ASN A 241 26.29 17.78 11.00
N THR A 242 27.16 17.19 10.16
CA THR A 242 28.35 17.85 9.64
C THR A 242 28.01 18.96 8.65
N THR A 243 26.98 18.77 7.81
CA THR A 243 26.58 19.77 6.81
C THR A 243 25.78 20.92 7.41
N ASN A 244 24.92 20.63 8.39
CA ASN A 244 24.01 21.63 8.95
C ASN A 244 24.57 22.34 10.19
N GLY A 245 25.58 21.78 10.87
CA GLY A 245 26.17 22.37 12.08
C GLY A 245 25.35 22.20 13.36
N PHE A 246 24.24 21.46 13.29
CA PHE A 246 23.34 21.13 14.41
C PHE A 246 22.88 19.67 14.27
N PRO A 247 22.47 18.99 15.37
CA PRO A 247 21.93 17.64 15.30
C PRO A 247 20.60 17.62 14.54
N VAL A 248 20.62 17.19 13.29
CA VAL A 248 19.45 17.06 12.41
C VAL A 248 19.22 15.60 12.09
N PHE A 249 18.02 15.11 12.37
CA PHE A 249 17.61 13.76 12.02
C PHE A 249 16.99 13.72 10.63
N ALA A 250 17.31 12.69 9.86
CA ALA A 250 16.56 12.36 8.65
C ALA A 250 15.21 11.78 9.05
N THR A 251 14.17 12.00 8.24
CA THR A 251 12.84 11.43 8.51
C THR A 251 12.40 10.59 7.33
N VAL A 252 11.88 9.40 7.61
CA VAL A 252 11.45 8.42 6.62
C VAL A 252 10.11 7.84 7.04
N ILE A 253 9.26 7.50 6.07
CA ILE A 253 7.98 6.85 6.35
C ILE A 253 8.17 5.34 6.20
N MET A 254 7.99 4.58 7.28
CA MET A 254 7.94 3.12 7.20
C MET A 254 6.55 2.72 6.72
N ALA A 255 6.43 2.25 5.47
CA ALA A 255 5.14 1.94 4.87
C ALA A 255 4.49 0.75 5.59
N ASN A 256 3.23 0.91 5.97
CA ASN A 256 2.39 -0.21 6.41
C ASN A 256 1.40 -0.62 5.33
N HIS A 257 0.75 0.32 4.65
CA HIS A 257 -0.22 0.01 3.60
C HIS A 257 -0.14 1.03 2.48
N ILE A 258 -0.23 0.56 1.24
CA ILE A 258 -0.26 1.40 0.04
C ILE A 258 -1.54 1.10 -0.71
N THR A 259 -2.29 2.15 -1.00
CA THR A 259 -3.43 2.11 -1.90
C THR A 259 -3.10 2.97 -3.09
N ARG A 260 -3.09 2.40 -4.29
CA ARG A 260 -2.98 3.20 -5.51
C ARG A 260 -4.33 3.88 -5.76
N ARG A 261 -4.32 5.16 -6.13
CA ARG A 261 -5.55 5.81 -6.62
C ARG A 261 -5.94 5.37 -8.04
N ASP A 262 -5.14 4.51 -8.67
CA ASP A 262 -5.53 3.82 -9.89
C ASP A 262 -6.73 2.88 -9.60
N GLU A 263 -7.82 3.10 -10.31
CA GLU A 263 -9.12 2.42 -10.16
C GLU A 263 -9.11 0.89 -10.42
N GLY A 264 -7.95 0.29 -10.72
CA GLY A 264 -7.82 -1.17 -10.82
C GLY A 264 -8.19 -1.89 -9.51
N VAL A 265 -8.14 -1.19 -8.38
CA VAL A 265 -8.59 -1.70 -7.07
C VAL A 265 -10.12 -1.66 -6.93
N ALA A 266 -10.82 -0.72 -7.59
CA ALA A 266 -12.28 -0.60 -7.51
C ALA A 266 -13.01 -1.82 -8.12
N VAL A 267 -12.40 -2.49 -9.10
CA VAL A 267 -12.91 -3.76 -9.66
C VAL A 267 -12.76 -4.91 -8.66
N ALA A 268 -11.73 -4.87 -7.80
CA ALA A 268 -11.47 -5.90 -6.78
C ALA A 268 -12.35 -5.73 -5.53
N GLU A 269 -12.94 -4.56 -5.31
CA GLU A 269 -13.86 -4.27 -4.20
C GLU A 269 -15.34 -4.46 -4.57
N LEU A 270 -15.66 -4.89 -5.80
CA LEU A 270 -17.04 -5.16 -6.20
C LEU A 270 -17.65 -6.26 -5.33
N THR A 271 -18.74 -5.93 -4.66
CA THR A 271 -19.49 -6.91 -3.86
C THR A 271 -20.28 -7.87 -4.74
N ASP A 272 -20.68 -9.01 -4.20
CA ASP A 272 -21.60 -9.93 -4.89
C ASP A 272 -22.92 -9.26 -5.30
N GLU A 273 -23.35 -8.24 -4.56
CA GLU A 273 -24.54 -7.45 -4.87
C GLU A 273 -24.30 -6.54 -6.07
N ASP A 274 -23.15 -5.88 -6.14
CA ASP A 274 -22.75 -5.05 -7.29
C ASP A 274 -22.66 -5.88 -8.57
N ILE A 275 -22.06 -7.08 -8.48
CA ILE A 275 -21.96 -8.02 -9.61
C ILE A 275 -23.35 -8.41 -10.10
N LYS A 276 -24.28 -8.72 -9.18
CA LYS A 276 -25.68 -9.03 -9.54
C LYS A 276 -26.36 -7.84 -10.21
N ALA A 277 -26.15 -6.63 -9.72
CA ALA A 277 -26.70 -5.41 -10.32
C ALA A 277 -26.17 -5.18 -11.74
N ILE A 278 -24.86 -5.37 -11.95
CA ILE A 278 -24.23 -5.29 -13.28
C ILE A 278 -24.83 -6.32 -14.23
N VAL A 279 -25.00 -7.57 -13.79
CA VAL A 279 -25.60 -8.64 -14.60
C VAL A 279 -27.09 -8.40 -14.90
N ALA A 280 -27.81 -7.76 -13.98
CA ALA A 280 -29.20 -7.37 -14.22
C ALA A 280 -29.30 -6.24 -15.25
N LEU A 281 -28.45 -5.21 -15.13
CA LEU A 281 -28.40 -4.07 -16.04
C LEU A 281 -27.91 -4.45 -17.44
N SER A 282 -26.99 -5.42 -17.56
CA SER A 282 -26.46 -5.84 -18.86
C SER A 282 -27.49 -6.53 -19.76
N LYS A 283 -28.60 -7.00 -19.18
CA LYS A 283 -29.73 -7.61 -19.90
C LYS A 283 -30.78 -6.60 -20.39
N ASP A 284 -30.66 -5.33 -20.00
CA ASP A 284 -31.55 -4.27 -20.45
C ASP A 284 -31.29 -3.97 -21.94
N GLU A 285 -32.31 -4.09 -22.79
CA GLU A 285 -32.20 -3.84 -24.24
C GLU A 285 -31.76 -2.40 -24.55
N ARG A 286 -32.03 -1.44 -23.65
CA ARG A 286 -31.67 -0.02 -23.81
C ARG A 286 -30.38 0.38 -23.11
N ILE A 287 -29.58 -0.58 -22.65
CA ILE A 287 -28.35 -0.29 -21.88
C ILE A 287 -27.37 0.60 -22.65
N GLY A 288 -27.26 0.44 -23.98
CA GLY A 288 -26.36 1.24 -24.81
C GLY A 288 -26.71 2.73 -24.77
N GLU A 289 -27.99 3.07 -24.94
CA GLU A 289 -28.46 4.46 -24.87
C GLU A 289 -28.26 5.05 -23.48
N ARG A 290 -28.49 4.26 -22.42
CA ARG A 290 -28.26 4.69 -21.04
C ARG A 290 -26.80 5.01 -20.77
N ILE A 291 -25.87 4.20 -21.29
CA ILE A 291 -24.43 4.47 -21.17
C ILE A 291 -24.06 5.75 -21.92
N PHE A 292 -24.54 5.95 -23.15
CA PHE A 292 -24.27 7.17 -23.92
C PHE A 292 -24.82 8.42 -23.25
N ALA A 293 -26.02 8.34 -22.65
CA ALA A 293 -26.61 9.44 -21.90
C ALA A 293 -25.81 9.77 -20.62
N SER A 294 -25.13 8.77 -20.03
CA SER A 294 -24.29 8.97 -18.84
C SER A 294 -22.96 9.67 -19.14
N MET A 295 -22.53 9.70 -20.41
CA MET A 295 -21.28 10.36 -20.82
C MET A 295 -21.43 11.88 -20.83
N ALA A 296 -20.62 12.55 -19.99
CA ALA A 296 -20.59 14.01 -19.84
C ALA A 296 -22.01 14.63 -19.73
N PRO A 297 -22.77 14.31 -18.66
CA PRO A 297 -24.18 14.68 -18.54
C PRO A 297 -24.41 16.20 -18.44
N SER A 298 -23.37 16.96 -18.09
CA SER A 298 -23.39 18.42 -18.05
C SER A 298 -23.40 19.09 -19.43
N ILE A 299 -23.04 18.37 -20.50
CA ILE A 299 -23.01 18.90 -21.87
C ILE A 299 -24.30 18.47 -22.58
N TYR A 300 -25.09 19.45 -22.99
CA TYR A 300 -26.32 19.22 -23.74
C TYR A 300 -26.02 18.81 -25.19
N GLY A 301 -26.77 17.83 -25.70
CA GLY A 301 -26.66 17.34 -27.08
C GLY A 301 -25.37 16.56 -27.36
N HIS A 302 -24.91 16.64 -28.62
CA HIS A 302 -23.71 15.96 -29.12
C HIS A 302 -23.73 14.43 -28.92
N GLU A 303 -24.87 13.79 -29.16
CA GLU A 303 -25.06 12.34 -28.95
C GLU A 303 -24.06 11.49 -29.74
N ASP A 304 -23.72 11.88 -30.97
CA ASP A 304 -22.74 11.16 -31.79
C ASP A 304 -21.33 11.21 -31.18
N ILE A 305 -20.94 12.36 -30.59
CA ILE A 305 -19.65 12.52 -29.93
C ILE A 305 -19.61 11.70 -28.64
N LYS A 306 -20.68 11.75 -27.84
CA LYS A 306 -20.81 10.95 -26.61
C LYS A 306 -20.73 9.45 -26.93
N ARG A 307 -21.41 9.01 -27.98
CA ARG A 307 -21.36 7.62 -28.46
C ARG A 307 -19.95 7.23 -28.91
N ALA A 308 -19.27 8.07 -29.69
CA ALA A 308 -17.91 7.81 -30.15
C ALA A 308 -16.93 7.71 -28.96
N LEU A 309 -17.04 8.60 -27.97
CA LEU A 309 -16.21 8.59 -26.76
C LEU A 309 -16.49 7.36 -25.89
N ALA A 310 -17.77 6.99 -25.69
CA ALA A 310 -18.14 5.78 -24.96
C ALA A 310 -17.52 4.54 -25.60
N LEU A 311 -17.69 4.36 -26.91
CA LEU A 311 -17.11 3.22 -27.64
C LEU A 311 -15.57 3.22 -27.56
N SER A 312 -14.95 4.40 -27.61
CA SER A 312 -13.50 4.54 -27.45
C SER A 312 -13.02 4.17 -26.04
N LEU A 313 -13.80 4.45 -24.99
CA LEU A 313 -13.47 4.11 -23.61
C LEU A 313 -13.53 2.60 -23.34
N PHE A 314 -14.56 1.92 -23.85
CA PHE A 314 -14.65 0.46 -23.75
C PHE A 314 -13.59 -0.25 -24.62
N GLY A 315 -13.21 0.37 -25.73
CA GLY A 315 -12.23 -0.18 -26.67
C GLY A 315 -12.76 -1.38 -27.45
N GLY A 316 -11.88 -1.97 -28.25
CA GLY A 316 -12.14 -3.18 -29.03
C GLY A 316 -11.16 -4.30 -28.70
N GLU A 317 -11.41 -5.48 -29.26
CA GLU A 317 -10.55 -6.65 -29.07
C GLU A 317 -9.35 -6.62 -30.03
N SER A 318 -8.14 -6.71 -29.48
CA SER A 318 -6.93 -6.87 -30.29
C SER A 318 -6.81 -8.31 -30.78
N LYS A 319 -6.58 -8.48 -32.08
CA LYS A 319 -6.49 -9.81 -32.72
C LYS A 319 -5.09 -10.06 -33.24
N ASN A 320 -4.56 -11.26 -33.05
CA ASN A 320 -3.26 -11.66 -33.62
C ASN A 320 -3.41 -12.90 -34.51
N PRO A 321 -3.99 -12.75 -35.72
CA PRO A 321 -4.21 -13.88 -36.61
C PRO A 321 -2.88 -14.55 -36.99
N GLY A 322 -2.72 -15.80 -36.58
CA GLY A 322 -1.56 -16.63 -36.92
C GLY A 322 -0.23 -16.18 -36.31
N GLY A 323 -0.24 -15.33 -35.28
CA GLY A 323 0.97 -14.90 -34.57
C GLY A 323 1.90 -13.95 -35.33
N LYS A 324 1.55 -13.54 -36.56
CA LYS A 324 2.41 -12.73 -37.44
C LYS A 324 2.29 -11.22 -37.19
N HIS A 325 1.07 -10.74 -36.97
CA HIS A 325 0.80 -9.31 -36.79
C HIS A 325 -0.35 -9.09 -35.80
N LYS A 326 -0.11 -8.24 -34.80
CA LYS A 326 -1.14 -7.80 -33.85
C LYS A 326 -1.95 -6.65 -34.45
N VAL A 327 -3.24 -6.91 -34.71
CA VAL A 327 -4.23 -5.91 -35.12
C VAL A 327 -4.70 -5.16 -33.87
N ARG A 328 -4.67 -3.83 -33.93
CA ARG A 328 -5.11 -2.94 -32.82
C ARG A 328 -6.59 -3.12 -32.50
N GLY A 329 -6.90 -3.17 -31.21
CA GLY A 329 -8.28 -3.08 -30.69
C GLY A 329 -8.66 -1.65 -30.30
N ASP A 330 -7.67 -0.78 -30.08
CA ASP A 330 -7.88 0.58 -29.61
C ASP A 330 -8.49 1.47 -30.70
N ILE A 331 -9.39 2.37 -30.32
CA ILE A 331 -10.06 3.34 -31.20
C ILE A 331 -9.45 4.72 -30.94
N ASN A 332 -9.01 5.39 -32.00
CA ASN A 332 -8.55 6.78 -31.89
C ASN A 332 -9.68 7.72 -32.33
N VAL A 333 -9.97 8.73 -31.52
CA VAL A 333 -11.00 9.74 -31.81
C VAL A 333 -10.34 11.11 -31.96
N LEU A 334 -10.68 11.82 -33.04
CA LEU A 334 -10.28 13.22 -33.27
C LEU A 334 -11.50 14.12 -33.17
N LEU A 335 -11.48 15.03 -32.19
CA LEU A 335 -12.52 16.07 -32.05
C LEU A 335 -12.08 17.36 -32.75
N CYS A 336 -12.55 17.56 -33.97
CA CYS A 336 -12.34 18.78 -34.75
C CYS A 336 -13.65 19.58 -34.85
N GLY A 337 -13.57 20.90 -34.75
CA GLY A 337 -14.75 21.77 -34.82
C GLY A 337 -14.46 23.19 -34.35
N ASP A 338 -15.47 24.04 -34.27
CA ASP A 338 -15.32 25.45 -33.93
C ASP A 338 -14.86 25.67 -32.48
N PRO A 339 -14.23 26.82 -32.17
CA PRO A 339 -13.96 27.22 -30.79
C PRO A 339 -15.26 27.32 -29.97
N GLY A 340 -15.19 26.96 -28.68
CA GLY A 340 -16.34 27.07 -27.76
C GLY A 340 -17.33 25.91 -27.76
N THR A 341 -17.11 24.86 -28.55
CA THR A 341 -18.00 23.68 -28.67
C THR A 341 -17.76 22.60 -27.60
N ALA A 342 -17.32 22.99 -26.39
CA ALA A 342 -17.06 22.10 -25.25
C ALA A 342 -16.08 20.92 -25.46
N LYS A 343 -15.33 20.87 -26.58
CA LYS A 343 -14.33 19.81 -26.89
C LYS A 343 -13.38 19.50 -25.73
N SER A 344 -12.81 20.53 -25.11
CA SER A 344 -11.89 20.36 -23.97
C SER A 344 -12.60 19.84 -22.72
N GLN A 345 -13.90 20.10 -22.54
CA GLN A 345 -14.67 19.59 -21.40
C GLN A 345 -14.97 18.10 -21.55
N PHE A 346 -15.24 17.62 -22.77
CA PHE A 346 -15.35 16.17 -23.03
C PHE A 346 -14.06 15.43 -22.66
N LEU A 347 -12.89 15.96 -23.05
CA LEU A 347 -11.60 15.34 -22.71
C LEU A 347 -11.34 15.31 -21.19
N LYS A 348 -11.67 16.39 -20.48
CA LYS A 348 -11.57 16.43 -19.00
C LYS A 348 -12.54 15.48 -18.30
N TYR A 349 -13.70 15.23 -18.88
CA TYR A 349 -14.63 14.22 -18.36
C TYR A 349 -14.05 12.81 -18.55
N VAL A 350 -13.53 12.51 -19.75
CA VAL A 350 -12.87 11.23 -20.05
C VAL A 350 -11.67 11.00 -19.14
N GLU A 351 -10.85 12.03 -18.86
CA GLU A 351 -9.74 11.96 -17.90
C GLU A 351 -10.17 11.49 -16.51
N LYS A 352 -11.36 11.87 -16.05
CA LYS A 352 -11.88 11.50 -14.72
C LYS A 352 -12.55 10.13 -14.66
N VAL A 353 -13.00 9.62 -15.80
CA VAL A 353 -13.77 8.37 -15.89
C VAL A 353 -12.90 7.20 -16.37
N ALA A 354 -11.85 7.48 -17.13
CA ALA A 354 -10.92 6.46 -17.57
C ALA A 354 -10.00 6.04 -16.42
N SER A 355 -9.85 4.73 -16.23
CA SER A 355 -9.01 4.14 -15.19
C SER A 355 -7.53 4.53 -15.30
N ARG A 356 -7.06 4.83 -16.51
CA ARG A 356 -5.73 5.38 -16.79
C ARG A 356 -5.82 6.41 -17.91
N ALA A 357 -5.66 7.68 -17.54
CA ALA A 357 -5.60 8.77 -18.48
C ALA A 357 -4.40 9.67 -18.19
N VAL A 358 -3.80 10.19 -19.24
CA VAL A 358 -2.79 11.25 -19.17
C VAL A 358 -3.30 12.41 -19.99
N PHE A 359 -3.55 13.54 -19.34
CA PHE A 359 -3.99 14.76 -20.00
C PHE A 359 -2.79 15.64 -20.35
N THR A 360 -2.61 15.93 -21.64
CA THR A 360 -1.56 16.82 -22.15
C THR A 360 -2.15 17.87 -23.07
N THR A 361 -1.67 19.11 -22.96
CA THR A 361 -2.01 20.20 -23.88
C THR A 361 -0.82 20.50 -24.78
N GLY A 362 -1.09 20.71 -26.07
CA GLY A 362 -0.11 21.15 -27.08
C GLY A 362 -0.32 22.58 -27.52
#